data_AF-A0A8H8UJF9-F1
#
_entry.id   AF-A0A8H8UJF9-F1
#
_cell.length_a   1.000
_cell.length_b   1.000
_cell.length_c   1.000
_cell.angle_alpha   90.00
_cell.angle_beta   90.00
_cell.angle_gamma   90.00
#
_symmetry.space_group_name_H-M   'P 1'
#
loop_
_entity.id
_entity.type
_entity.pdbx_description
1 polymer ?
#
loop_
_entity_poly.entity_id
_entity_poly.type
_entity_poly.pdbx_seq_one_letter_code
_entity_poly.pdbx_strand_id
1 'polypeptide(L)'
;MALVSPVFKALLQPSFKEGETLRSIGKVEIPLPDDDPIAFRILMIILHAQNHSVPRQVDLSLLTSIAVLVDKYELHNSVGIFADMWISALKQATEMPESFSQDLVSWICITWVFRKSTEFNHVTLVAQKEAMRKRFLHIDEIPGFANLPLPSKLIDKIYQNREVAMQHAFSKLEGVIASLNPNPGLFIFMRQVPQCPNGDEDCDAMLLGSILRAATKQKLWPIPEAPYYDPFNAISVTDLASKLRSLRIQSACGKMQLSPSNLDTHGVRETLDAAALALENSPQGLNLEDFS
;
A
#
# COMPACT_ATOMS: atom_id res chain seq x y z
N MET A 1 11.76 -27.70 21.53
CA MET A 1 11.58 -27.70 20.06
C MET A 1 10.34 -28.47 19.62
N ALA A 2 10.35 -29.81 19.51
CA ALA A 2 9.20 -30.60 19.01
C ALA A 2 7.89 -30.47 19.83
N LEU A 3 7.98 -30.08 21.10
CA LEU A 3 6.80 -29.85 21.95
C LEU A 3 6.07 -28.53 21.64
N VAL A 4 6.76 -27.58 21.00
CA VAL A 4 6.31 -26.18 20.90
C VAL A 4 6.16 -25.71 19.46
N SER A 5 6.96 -26.26 18.54
CA SER A 5 6.88 -25.98 17.10
C SER A 5 6.35 -27.22 16.37
N PRO A 6 5.18 -27.13 15.72
CA PRO A 6 4.68 -28.14 14.80
C PRO A 6 5.69 -28.49 13.69
N VAL A 7 6.41 -27.49 13.18
CA VAL A 7 7.44 -27.67 12.15
C VAL A 7 8.61 -28.51 12.65
N PHE A 8 9.19 -28.17 13.81
CA PHE A 8 10.23 -29.02 14.41
C PHE A 8 9.71 -30.39 14.82
N LYS A 9 8.43 -30.51 15.20
CA LYS A 9 7.81 -31.80 15.48
C LYS A 9 7.76 -32.67 14.23
N ALA A 10 7.32 -32.12 13.10
CA ALA A 10 7.28 -32.82 11.82
C ALA A 10 8.69 -33.19 11.35
N LEU A 11 9.63 -32.25 11.37
CA LEU A 11 11.02 -32.46 10.95
C LEU A 11 11.72 -33.58 11.73
N LEU A 12 11.41 -33.72 13.02
CA LEU A 12 12.00 -34.73 13.89
C LEU A 12 11.24 -36.07 13.88
N GLN A 13 10.18 -36.22 13.06
CA GLN A 13 9.52 -37.51 12.86
C GLN A 13 10.31 -38.41 11.90
N PRO A 14 10.22 -39.74 12.04
CA PRO A 14 10.96 -40.70 11.20
C PRO A 14 10.69 -40.62 9.69
N SER A 15 9.66 -39.87 9.28
CA SER A 15 9.36 -39.60 7.86
C SER A 15 10.39 -38.68 7.19
N PHE A 16 11.23 -38.01 7.97
CA PHE A 16 12.30 -37.14 7.48
C PHE A 16 13.68 -37.70 7.84
N LYS A 17 14.69 -37.31 7.06
CA LYS A 17 16.08 -37.76 7.24
C LYS A 17 16.59 -37.41 8.64
N GLU A 18 16.21 -36.24 9.14
CA GLU A 18 16.57 -35.71 10.44
C GLU A 18 16.01 -36.58 11.56
N GLY A 19 14.73 -36.96 11.46
CA GLY A 19 14.09 -37.85 12.44
C GLY A 19 14.65 -39.28 12.43
N GLU A 20 14.98 -39.84 11.26
CA GLU A 20 15.61 -41.16 11.19
C GLU A 20 17.04 -41.14 11.76
N THR A 21 17.79 -40.05 11.49
CA THR A 21 19.12 -39.83 12.09
C THR A 21 19.01 -39.70 13.61
N LEU A 22 18.05 -38.92 14.10
CA LEU A 22 17.80 -38.78 15.53
C LEU A 22 17.45 -40.12 16.18
N ARG A 23 16.62 -40.93 15.55
CA ARG A 23 16.22 -42.26 16.05
C ARG A 23 17.38 -43.25 16.10
N SER A 24 18.24 -43.25 15.10
CA SER A 24 19.34 -44.21 14.97
C SER A 24 20.59 -43.83 15.77
N ILE A 25 20.93 -42.53 15.83
CA ILE A 25 22.17 -42.03 16.44
C ILE A 25 21.90 -41.42 17.84
N GLY A 26 20.65 -41.07 18.15
CA GLY A 26 20.27 -40.37 19.38
C GLY A 26 20.54 -38.86 19.35
N LYS A 27 21.11 -38.34 18.26
CA LYS A 27 21.32 -36.92 18.01
C LYS A 27 21.22 -36.60 16.52
N VAL A 28 20.87 -35.36 16.19
CA VAL A 28 20.84 -34.84 14.82
C VAL A 28 21.33 -33.39 14.83
N GLU A 29 22.09 -33.01 13.82
CA GLU A 29 22.48 -31.63 13.55
C GLU A 29 21.63 -31.12 12.38
N ILE A 30 20.96 -29.99 12.57
CA ILE A 30 20.06 -29.40 11.58
C ILE A 30 20.67 -28.06 11.13
N PRO A 31 21.12 -27.94 9.86
CA PRO A 31 21.62 -26.68 9.35
C PRO A 31 20.47 -25.70 9.13
N LEU A 32 20.63 -24.46 9.60
CA LEU A 32 19.65 -23.38 9.48
C LEU A 32 20.27 -22.15 8.78
N PRO A 33 20.72 -22.27 7.52
CA PRO A 33 21.50 -21.23 6.84
C PRO A 33 20.72 -19.94 6.59
N ASP A 34 19.39 -20.03 6.51
CA ASP A 34 18.51 -18.89 6.17
C ASP A 34 17.98 -18.15 7.41
N ASP A 35 18.25 -18.66 8.62
CA ASP A 35 17.72 -18.08 9.84
C ASP A 35 18.66 -17.01 10.40
N ASP A 36 18.10 -15.86 10.78
CA ASP A 36 18.85 -14.86 11.52
C ASP A 36 19.29 -15.43 12.88
N PRO A 37 20.60 -15.50 13.17
CA PRO A 37 21.11 -16.18 14.36
C PRO A 37 20.74 -15.47 15.66
N ILE A 38 20.53 -14.15 15.63
CA ILE A 38 20.17 -13.35 16.80
C ILE A 38 18.69 -13.58 17.13
N ALA A 39 17.80 -13.47 16.14
CA ALA A 39 16.38 -13.74 16.27
C ALA A 39 16.14 -15.20 16.71
N PHE A 40 16.82 -16.16 16.09
CA PHE A 40 16.70 -17.57 16.45
C PHE A 40 17.16 -17.83 17.89
N ARG A 41 18.26 -17.20 18.33
CA ARG A 41 18.72 -17.28 19.73
C ARG A 41 17.68 -16.75 20.71
N ILE A 42 17.03 -15.62 20.40
CA ILE A 42 15.96 -15.06 21.25
C ILE A 42 14.78 -16.05 21.35
N LEU A 43 14.38 -16.65 20.22
CA LEU A 43 13.35 -17.68 20.21
C LEU A 43 13.74 -18.87 21.10
N MET A 44 14.99 -19.35 21.03
CA MET A 44 15.44 -20.44 21.89
C MET A 44 15.36 -20.06 23.38
N ILE A 45 15.78 -18.85 23.76
CA ILE A 45 15.67 -18.36 25.14
C ILE A 45 14.22 -18.42 25.63
N ILE A 46 13.28 -17.96 24.80
CA ILE A 46 11.82 -18.01 25.09
C ILE A 46 11.35 -19.46 25.23
N LEU A 47 11.66 -20.32 24.26
CA LEU A 47 11.20 -21.71 24.24
C LEU A 47 11.79 -22.56 25.37
N HIS A 48 12.95 -22.18 25.91
CA HIS A 48 13.56 -22.78 27.09
C HIS A 48 13.15 -22.11 28.41
N ALA A 49 12.14 -21.23 28.40
CA ALA A 49 11.62 -20.53 29.57
C ALA A 49 12.66 -19.69 30.33
N GLN A 50 13.72 -19.25 29.66
CA GLN A 50 14.76 -18.37 30.22
C GLN A 50 14.30 -16.91 30.16
N ASN A 51 13.09 -16.63 30.65
CA ASN A 51 12.38 -15.36 30.45
C ASN A 51 13.16 -14.13 30.96
N HIS A 52 14.01 -14.30 31.96
CA HIS A 52 14.85 -13.24 32.52
C HIS A 52 15.97 -12.79 31.55
N SER A 53 16.33 -13.62 30.58
CA SER A 53 17.33 -13.32 29.54
C SER A 53 16.72 -12.78 28.24
N VAL A 54 15.39 -12.69 28.15
CA VAL A 54 14.70 -12.14 26.97
C VAL A 54 14.87 -10.61 26.98
N PRO A 55 15.35 -10.00 25.88
CA PRO A 55 15.52 -8.56 25.81
C PRO A 55 14.17 -7.84 25.99
N ARG A 56 14.15 -6.74 26.74
CA ARG A 56 12.93 -5.94 26.96
C ARG A 56 12.56 -5.05 25.80
N GLN A 57 13.55 -4.73 24.97
CA GLN A 57 13.40 -3.91 23.77
C GLN A 57 14.18 -4.60 22.65
N VAL A 58 13.62 -4.54 21.45
CA VAL A 58 14.25 -4.94 20.20
C VAL A 58 13.96 -3.84 19.19
N ASP A 59 14.86 -3.62 18.24
CA ASP A 59 14.58 -2.71 17.14
C ASP A 59 13.60 -3.35 16.13
N LEU A 60 13.11 -2.51 15.21
CA LEU A 60 12.13 -2.92 14.21
C LEU A 60 12.66 -4.04 13.29
N SER A 61 13.95 -3.98 12.93
CA SER A 61 14.58 -4.98 12.06
C SER A 61 14.62 -6.34 12.74
N LEU A 62 15.07 -6.39 13.99
CA LEU A 62 15.16 -7.61 14.78
C LEU A 62 13.77 -8.19 15.07
N LEU A 63 12.76 -7.35 15.37
CA LEU A 63 11.38 -7.84 15.54
C LEU A 63 10.81 -8.41 14.24
N THR A 64 11.18 -7.84 13.09
CA THR A 64 10.80 -8.38 11.77
C THR A 64 11.43 -9.75 11.55
N SER A 65 12.72 -9.91 11.82
CA SER A 65 13.39 -11.23 11.76
C SER A 65 12.74 -12.24 12.71
N ILE A 66 12.37 -11.82 13.93
CA ILE A 66 11.63 -12.67 14.88
C ILE A 66 10.27 -13.06 14.30
N ALA A 67 9.51 -12.13 13.71
CA ALA A 67 8.22 -12.41 13.08
C ALA A 67 8.34 -13.45 11.96
N VAL A 68 9.35 -13.32 11.09
CA VAL A 68 9.63 -14.30 10.02
C VAL A 68 9.83 -15.69 10.59
N LEU A 69 10.66 -15.83 11.63
CA LEU A 69 10.93 -17.13 12.25
C LEU A 69 9.72 -17.66 13.05
N VAL A 70 8.92 -16.78 13.65
CA VAL A 70 7.67 -17.15 14.34
C VAL A 70 6.68 -17.77 13.38
N ASP A 71 6.52 -17.18 12.20
CA ASP A 71 5.67 -17.74 11.15
C ASP A 71 6.26 -19.05 10.61
N LYS A 72 7.54 -19.05 10.22
CA LYS A 72 8.26 -20.22 9.68
C LYS A 72 8.18 -21.45 10.57
N TYR A 73 8.26 -21.28 11.89
CA TYR A 73 8.26 -22.38 12.85
C TYR A 73 6.94 -22.54 13.62
N GLU A 74 5.91 -21.78 13.25
CA GLU A 74 4.59 -21.77 13.90
C GLU A 74 4.65 -21.55 15.42
N LEU A 75 5.41 -20.54 15.87
CA LEU A 75 5.70 -20.27 17.28
C LEU A 75 4.83 -19.17 17.91
N HIS A 76 3.73 -18.78 17.24
CA HIS A 76 2.87 -17.65 17.62
C HIS A 76 2.48 -17.64 19.10
N ASN A 77 2.04 -18.79 19.63
CA ASN A 77 1.58 -18.92 21.01
C ASN A 77 2.71 -18.75 22.04
N SER A 78 3.94 -19.16 21.70
CA SER A 78 5.08 -19.09 22.62
C SER A 78 5.65 -17.67 22.73
N VAL A 79 5.53 -16.88 21.66
CA VAL A 79 6.18 -15.57 21.55
C VAL A 79 5.21 -14.42 21.82
N GLY A 80 3.89 -14.65 21.74
CA GLY A 80 2.86 -13.61 21.79
C GLY A 80 3.04 -12.56 22.89
N ILE A 81 3.29 -12.96 24.14
CA ILE A 81 3.48 -12.02 25.26
C ILE A 81 4.71 -11.11 25.04
N PHE A 82 5.80 -11.66 24.52
CA PHE A 82 7.01 -10.90 24.25
C PHE A 82 6.84 -10.00 23.03
N ALA A 83 6.15 -10.48 21.99
CA ALA A 83 5.79 -9.68 20.83
C ALA A 83 4.97 -8.44 21.24
N ASP A 84 3.97 -8.59 22.11
CA ASP A 84 3.14 -7.49 22.60
C ASP A 84 3.96 -6.44 23.35
N MET A 85 4.90 -6.90 24.19
CA MET A 85 5.85 -6.04 24.90
C MET A 85 6.73 -5.26 23.92
N TRP A 86 7.32 -5.93 22.92
CA TRP A 86 8.21 -5.29 21.94
C TRP A 86 7.47 -4.32 21.02
N ILE A 87 6.29 -4.70 20.52
CA ILE A 87 5.44 -3.83 19.70
C ILE A 87 5.07 -2.57 20.48
N SER A 88 4.68 -2.72 21.75
CA SER A 88 4.36 -1.58 22.61
C SER A 88 5.57 -0.66 22.82
N ALA A 89 6.76 -1.23 23.03
CA ALA A 89 7.99 -0.45 23.18
C ALA A 89 8.36 0.31 21.89
N LEU A 90 8.22 -0.33 20.72
CA LEU A 90 8.48 0.31 19.43
C LEU A 90 7.53 1.49 19.18
N LYS A 91 6.24 1.33 19.46
CA LYS A 91 5.25 2.40 19.33
C LYS A 91 5.52 3.59 20.25
N GLN A 92 6.20 3.38 21.38
CA GLN A 92 6.59 4.45 22.30
C GLN A 92 7.89 5.14 21.84
N ALA A 93 8.80 4.40 21.22
CA ALA A 93 10.09 4.91 20.79
C ALA A 93 10.03 5.63 19.44
N THR A 94 9.12 5.24 18.55
CA THR A 94 9.06 5.76 17.18
C THR A 94 7.61 5.81 16.69
N GLU A 95 7.28 6.84 15.91
CA GLU A 95 5.98 6.98 15.27
C GLU A 95 5.76 5.87 14.23
N MET A 96 4.49 5.47 14.06
CA MET A 96 4.13 4.53 13.00
C MET A 96 4.38 5.17 11.63
N PRO A 97 4.76 4.39 10.59
CA PRO A 97 5.04 4.96 9.29
C PRO A 97 3.81 5.62 8.66
N GLU A 98 3.97 6.86 8.21
CA GLU A 98 2.95 7.64 7.46
C GLU A 98 3.28 7.75 5.96
N SER A 99 4.39 7.16 5.53
CA SER A 99 4.82 7.15 4.14
C SER A 99 5.33 5.78 3.74
N PHE A 100 5.43 5.55 2.43
CA PHE A 100 5.96 4.30 1.94
C PHE A 100 7.46 4.16 2.25
N SER A 101 7.83 3.23 3.14
CA SER A 101 9.21 2.96 3.55
C SER A 101 9.47 1.47 3.80
N GLN A 102 10.73 1.10 4.03
CA GLN A 102 11.10 -0.24 4.48
C GLN A 102 10.46 -0.56 5.85
N ASP A 103 10.39 0.43 6.73
CA ASP A 103 9.73 0.30 8.03
C ASP A 103 8.23 -0.01 7.88
N LEU A 104 7.54 0.58 6.89
CA LEU A 104 6.15 0.24 6.60
C LEU A 104 6.00 -1.25 6.27
N VAL A 105 6.92 -1.80 5.46
CA VAL A 105 6.92 -3.23 5.11
C VAL A 105 7.18 -4.10 6.34
N SER A 106 8.14 -3.74 7.19
CA SER A 106 8.40 -4.39 8.48
C SER A 106 7.13 -4.44 9.33
N TRP A 107 6.46 -3.30 9.47
CA TRP A 107 5.24 -3.22 10.26
C TRP A 107 4.08 -4.03 9.65
N ILE A 108 3.93 -4.09 8.33
CA ILE A 108 2.94 -4.99 7.69
C ILE A 108 3.24 -6.45 8.05
N CYS A 109 4.50 -6.88 7.97
CA CYS A 109 4.92 -8.22 8.39
C CYS A 109 4.62 -8.51 9.87
N ILE A 110 5.05 -7.63 10.76
CA ILE A 110 4.88 -7.80 12.21
C ILE A 110 3.39 -7.86 12.58
N THR A 111 2.60 -6.92 12.06
CA THR A 111 1.16 -6.83 12.38
C THR A 111 0.35 -7.95 11.76
N TRP A 112 0.79 -8.48 10.60
CA TRP A 112 0.27 -9.69 9.99
C TRP A 112 0.53 -10.92 10.85
N VAL A 113 1.80 -11.22 11.16
CA VAL A 113 2.21 -12.42 11.90
C VAL A 113 1.61 -12.42 13.31
N PHE A 114 1.72 -11.31 14.04
CA PHE A 114 1.22 -11.21 15.41
C PHE A 114 -0.25 -10.78 15.53
N ARG A 115 -0.97 -10.74 14.41
CA ARG A 115 -2.41 -10.47 14.33
C ARG A 115 -2.85 -9.19 15.06
N LYS A 116 -2.17 -8.07 14.78
CA LYS A 116 -2.47 -6.76 15.37
C LYS A 116 -3.40 -5.95 14.48
N SER A 117 -4.70 -6.16 14.63
CA SER A 117 -5.73 -5.62 13.70
C SER A 117 -5.69 -4.11 13.53
N THR A 118 -5.57 -3.34 14.63
CA THR A 118 -5.56 -1.87 14.57
C THR A 118 -4.34 -1.35 13.81
N GLU A 119 -3.16 -1.85 14.17
CA GLU A 119 -1.91 -1.47 13.52
C GLU A 119 -1.85 -1.96 12.08
N PHE A 120 -2.33 -3.18 11.80
CA PHE A 120 -2.43 -3.75 10.46
C PHE A 120 -3.31 -2.90 9.54
N ASN A 121 -4.47 -2.47 10.04
CA ASN A 121 -5.37 -1.59 9.31
C ASN A 121 -4.66 -0.27 8.94
N HIS A 122 -3.98 0.36 9.91
CA HIS A 122 -3.21 1.59 9.67
C HIS A 122 -2.13 1.43 8.60
N VAL A 123 -1.26 0.43 8.73
CA VAL A 123 -0.11 0.28 7.82
C VAL A 123 -0.52 -0.17 6.42
N THR A 124 -1.59 -0.96 6.31
CA THR A 124 -2.15 -1.30 4.99
C THR A 124 -2.87 -0.11 4.34
N LEU A 125 -3.48 0.78 5.12
CA LEU A 125 -4.02 2.04 4.61
C LEU A 125 -2.91 2.95 4.05
N VAL A 126 -1.82 3.13 4.79
CA VAL A 126 -0.66 3.91 4.32
C VAL A 126 -0.07 3.28 3.06
N ALA A 127 0.06 1.95 3.01
CA ALA A 127 0.49 1.25 1.80
C ALA A 127 -0.45 1.50 0.60
N GLN A 128 -1.76 1.45 0.81
CA GLN A 128 -2.73 1.77 -0.22
C GLN A 128 -2.64 3.23 -0.67
N LYS A 129 -2.30 4.19 0.19
CA LYS A 129 -2.17 5.59 -0.21
C LYS A 129 -0.86 5.88 -0.93
N GLU A 130 0.24 5.40 -0.36
CA GLU A 130 1.59 5.91 -0.65
C GLU A 130 2.42 5.00 -1.56
N ALA A 131 2.06 3.72 -1.71
CA ALA A 131 2.85 2.81 -2.52
C ALA A 131 3.01 3.31 -3.97
N MET A 132 4.15 3.02 -4.56
CA MET A 132 4.42 3.23 -5.98
C MET A 132 4.97 1.90 -6.48
N ARG A 133 4.48 1.38 -7.63
CA ARG A 133 4.62 -0.03 -8.10
C ARG A 133 5.99 -0.68 -7.86
N LYS A 134 7.07 0.10 -7.84
CA LYS A 134 8.44 -0.40 -7.71
C LYS A 134 8.82 -0.95 -6.33
N ARG A 135 8.11 -0.63 -5.24
CA ARG A 135 8.62 -0.99 -3.90
C ARG A 135 8.04 -2.25 -3.24
N PHE A 136 6.80 -2.69 -3.48
CA PHE A 136 6.35 -3.98 -2.94
C PHE A 136 6.75 -5.17 -3.82
N LEU A 137 6.67 -5.05 -5.15
CA LEU A 137 6.94 -6.17 -6.07
C LEU A 137 8.41 -6.62 -6.08
N HIS A 138 9.31 -5.79 -5.55
CA HIS A 138 10.73 -6.10 -5.39
C HIS A 138 11.13 -6.18 -3.90
N ILE A 139 10.18 -6.40 -2.97
CA ILE A 139 10.49 -6.63 -1.55
C ILE A 139 11.50 -7.77 -1.40
N ASP A 140 11.36 -8.81 -2.22
CA ASP A 140 12.27 -9.96 -2.20
C ASP A 140 13.69 -9.63 -2.67
N GLU A 141 13.86 -8.51 -3.38
CA GLU A 141 15.18 -8.00 -3.81
C GLU A 141 15.81 -7.09 -2.76
N ILE A 142 15.06 -6.66 -1.73
CA ILE A 142 15.58 -5.84 -0.63
C ILE A 142 16.30 -6.76 0.36
N PRO A 143 17.62 -6.58 0.59
CA PRO A 143 18.36 -7.36 1.56
C PRO A 143 17.72 -7.28 2.96
N GLY A 144 17.47 -8.43 3.58
CA GLY A 144 16.80 -8.55 4.89
C GLY A 144 15.27 -8.63 4.83
N PHE A 145 14.67 -8.48 3.64
CA PHE A 145 13.22 -8.53 3.42
C PHE A 145 12.83 -9.60 2.38
N ALA A 146 13.80 -10.41 1.95
CA ALA A 146 13.55 -11.61 1.15
C ALA A 146 12.74 -12.63 1.97
N ASN A 147 11.65 -13.15 1.38
CA ASN A 147 10.80 -14.20 1.96
C ASN A 147 10.00 -13.78 3.20
N LEU A 148 9.48 -12.55 3.23
CA LEU A 148 8.53 -12.19 4.29
C LEU A 148 7.30 -13.11 4.24
N PRO A 149 6.71 -13.47 5.39
CA PRO A 149 5.51 -14.29 5.49
C PRO A 149 4.24 -13.49 5.12
N LEU A 150 4.25 -12.80 3.98
CA LEU A 150 3.14 -12.02 3.47
C LEU A 150 2.45 -12.77 2.32
N PRO A 151 1.16 -13.10 2.43
CA PRO A 151 0.45 -13.77 1.35
C PRO A 151 0.37 -12.88 0.10
N SER A 152 0.50 -13.47 -1.09
CA SER A 152 0.28 -12.75 -2.36
C SER A 152 -1.08 -12.06 -2.39
N LYS A 153 -2.13 -12.74 -1.89
CA LYS A 153 -3.49 -12.19 -1.77
C LYS A 153 -3.56 -10.86 -1.01
N LEU A 154 -2.73 -10.67 0.01
CA LEU A 154 -2.66 -9.41 0.76
C LEU A 154 -2.12 -8.30 -0.12
N ILE A 155 -1.01 -8.56 -0.79
CA ILE A 155 -0.36 -7.62 -1.71
C ILE A 155 -1.29 -7.27 -2.88
N ASP A 156 -1.91 -8.29 -3.48
CA ASP A 156 -2.90 -8.16 -4.55
C ASP A 156 -4.08 -7.27 -4.10
N LYS A 157 -4.57 -7.46 -2.86
CA LYS A 157 -5.68 -6.67 -2.34
C LYS A 157 -5.33 -5.21 -2.13
N ILE A 158 -4.13 -4.91 -1.63
CA ILE A 158 -3.61 -3.53 -1.52
C ILE A 158 -3.63 -2.88 -2.90
N TYR A 159 -3.10 -3.58 -3.91
CA TYR A 159 -3.00 -3.06 -5.27
C TYR A 159 -4.34 -2.94 -5.99
N GLN A 160 -5.26 -3.87 -5.77
CA GLN A 160 -6.62 -3.81 -6.31
C GLN A 160 -7.38 -2.59 -5.77
N ASN A 161 -7.31 -2.35 -4.46
CA ASN A 161 -7.97 -1.20 -3.83
C ASN A 161 -7.42 0.13 -4.36
N ARG A 162 -6.09 0.18 -4.60
CA ARG A 162 -5.44 1.33 -5.23
C ARG A 162 -5.93 1.59 -6.64
N GLU A 163 -5.97 0.55 -7.45
CA GLU A 163 -6.41 0.63 -8.84
C GLU A 163 -7.84 1.16 -8.95
N VAL A 164 -8.76 0.62 -8.14
CA VAL A 164 -10.16 1.07 -8.08
C VAL A 164 -10.25 2.55 -7.70
N ALA A 165 -9.50 2.98 -6.67
CA ALA A 165 -9.51 4.38 -6.23
C ALA A 165 -9.00 5.32 -7.34
N MET A 166 -7.87 4.97 -7.96
CA MET A 166 -7.25 5.77 -9.01
C MET A 166 -8.08 5.80 -10.30
N GLN A 167 -8.69 4.68 -10.68
CA GLN A 167 -9.56 4.59 -11.85
C GLN A 167 -10.74 5.56 -11.74
N HIS A 168 -11.36 5.67 -10.56
CA HIS A 168 -12.45 6.62 -10.36
C HIS A 168 -11.98 8.06 -10.60
N ALA A 169 -10.84 8.47 -10.04
CA ALA A 169 -10.30 9.81 -10.24
C ALA A 169 -9.93 10.10 -11.71
N PHE A 170 -9.28 9.16 -12.39
CA PHE A 170 -8.96 9.29 -13.81
C PHE A 170 -10.22 9.38 -14.69
N SER A 171 -11.26 8.61 -14.37
CA SER A 171 -12.54 8.66 -15.10
C SER A 171 -13.21 10.04 -15.00
N LYS A 172 -13.04 10.74 -13.86
CA LYS A 172 -13.55 12.11 -13.69
C LYS A 172 -12.76 13.11 -14.52
N LEU A 173 -11.43 12.99 -14.56
CA LEU A 173 -10.60 13.83 -15.43
C LEU A 173 -10.94 13.59 -16.91
N GLU A 174 -11.12 12.33 -17.32
CA GLU A 174 -11.54 11.97 -18.67
C GLU A 174 -12.90 12.55 -19.02
N GLY A 175 -13.88 12.40 -18.13
CA GLY A 175 -15.25 12.90 -18.34
C GLY A 175 -15.29 14.41 -18.52
N VAL A 176 -14.50 15.16 -17.76
CA VAL A 176 -14.35 16.62 -17.92
C VAL A 176 -13.73 16.97 -19.27
N ILE A 177 -12.68 16.25 -19.68
CA ILE A 177 -12.03 16.51 -20.99
C ILE A 177 -12.98 16.17 -22.14
N ALA A 178 -13.71 15.07 -22.02
CA ALA A 178 -14.67 14.61 -23.02
C ALA A 178 -15.90 15.53 -23.11
N SER A 179 -16.37 16.10 -22.01
CA SER A 179 -17.51 17.03 -22.02
C SER A 179 -17.20 18.37 -22.67
N LEU A 180 -15.92 18.78 -22.65
CA LEU A 180 -15.42 20.01 -23.29
C LEU A 180 -14.93 19.78 -24.72
N ASN A 181 -14.67 18.54 -25.12
CA ASN A 181 -14.22 18.22 -26.47
C ASN A 181 -15.43 18.01 -27.39
N PRO A 182 -15.66 18.88 -28.40
CA PRO A 182 -16.74 18.68 -29.35
C PRO A 182 -16.45 17.44 -30.19
N ASN A 183 -16.97 16.29 -29.77
CA ASN A 183 -16.68 15.02 -30.43
C ASN A 183 -17.56 14.89 -31.69
N PRO A 184 -16.97 14.85 -32.91
CA PRO A 184 -17.74 14.79 -34.15
C PRO A 184 -18.32 13.38 -34.42
N GLY A 185 -17.92 12.36 -33.66
CA GLY A 185 -18.24 10.95 -33.93
C GLY A 185 -19.56 10.41 -33.39
N LEU A 186 -20.30 11.15 -32.53
CA LEU A 186 -21.44 10.57 -31.80
C LEU A 186 -22.81 11.24 -31.99
N PHE A 187 -22.91 12.43 -32.60
CA PHE A 187 -24.20 13.15 -32.65
C PHE A 187 -24.38 14.00 -33.90
N ILE A 188 -24.93 13.41 -34.96
CA ILE A 188 -25.39 14.13 -36.16
C ILE A 188 -26.72 14.89 -35.91
N PHE A 189 -27.38 14.68 -34.75
CA PHE A 189 -28.74 15.17 -34.50
C PHE A 189 -28.97 15.97 -33.20
N MET A 190 -27.96 16.15 -32.33
CA MET A 190 -28.10 16.98 -31.13
C MET A 190 -27.19 18.21 -31.24
N ARG A 191 -27.79 19.41 -31.13
CA ARG A 191 -27.06 20.67 -31.02
C ARG A 191 -26.20 20.57 -29.75
N GLN A 192 -24.88 20.63 -29.88
CA GLN A 192 -23.99 20.72 -28.73
C GLN A 192 -24.34 22.00 -27.98
N VAL A 193 -24.73 21.85 -26.72
CA VAL A 193 -24.99 22.98 -25.83
C VAL A 193 -23.63 23.31 -25.20
N PRO A 194 -23.12 24.53 -25.38
CA PRO A 194 -21.90 24.95 -24.69
C PRO A 194 -22.03 24.67 -23.19
N GLN A 195 -20.98 24.10 -22.60
CA GLN A 195 -20.94 23.85 -21.15
C GLN A 195 -20.81 25.17 -20.38
N CYS A 196 -20.29 26.20 -21.04
CA CYS A 196 -20.31 27.56 -20.56
C CYS A 196 -21.77 28.04 -20.32
N PRO A 197 -22.11 28.50 -19.11
CA PRO A 197 -23.45 29.04 -18.81
C PRO A 197 -23.85 30.23 -19.68
N ASN A 198 -22.87 30.94 -20.25
CA ASN A 198 -23.08 32.07 -21.15
C ASN A 198 -23.25 31.66 -22.63
N GLY A 199 -23.16 30.36 -22.94
CA GLY A 199 -23.25 29.86 -24.31
C GLY A 199 -22.02 30.14 -25.17
N ASP A 200 -20.87 30.43 -24.55
CA ASP A 200 -19.64 30.81 -25.24
C ASP A 200 -18.75 29.60 -25.54
N GLU A 201 -18.69 29.21 -26.81
CA GLU A 201 -17.86 28.10 -27.30
C GLU A 201 -16.35 28.39 -27.17
N ASP A 202 -15.93 29.67 -27.27
CA ASP A 202 -14.53 30.04 -27.10
C ASP A 202 -14.09 29.86 -25.63
N CYS A 203 -15.04 30.00 -24.70
CA CYS A 203 -14.81 29.71 -23.28
C CYS A 203 -14.53 28.21 -23.06
N ASP A 204 -15.32 27.34 -23.68
CA ASP A 204 -15.14 25.88 -23.61
C ASP A 204 -13.81 25.45 -24.26
N ALA A 205 -13.46 26.03 -25.41
CA ALA A 205 -12.16 25.81 -26.05
C ALA A 205 -10.99 26.24 -25.16
N MET A 206 -11.12 27.38 -24.45
CA MET A 206 -10.09 27.84 -23.53
C MET A 206 -9.95 26.92 -22.31
N LEU A 207 -11.08 26.45 -21.76
CA LEU A 207 -11.11 25.46 -20.67
C LEU A 207 -10.41 24.16 -21.09
N LEU A 208 -10.77 23.61 -22.24
CA LEU A 208 -10.17 22.39 -22.80
C LEU A 208 -8.66 22.55 -23.00
N GLY A 209 -8.24 23.64 -23.63
CA GLY A 209 -6.82 23.94 -23.84
C GLY A 209 -6.06 24.09 -22.51
N SER A 210 -6.66 24.75 -21.52
CA SER A 210 -6.06 24.94 -20.20
C SER A 210 -5.90 23.62 -19.45
N ILE A 211 -6.94 22.78 -19.42
CA ILE A 211 -6.90 21.50 -18.69
C ILE A 211 -5.94 20.52 -19.34
N LEU A 212 -5.95 20.38 -20.67
CA LEU A 212 -5.02 19.50 -21.40
C LEU A 212 -3.57 19.92 -21.19
N ARG A 213 -3.27 21.22 -21.26
CA ARG A 213 -1.91 21.73 -20.99
C ARG A 213 -1.48 21.46 -19.55
N ALA A 214 -2.35 21.72 -18.59
CA ALA A 214 -2.05 21.48 -17.17
C ALA A 214 -1.86 19.98 -16.87
N ALA A 215 -2.74 19.13 -17.38
CA ALA A 215 -2.69 17.68 -17.18
C ALA A 215 -1.45 17.06 -17.85
N THR A 216 -1.12 17.50 -19.08
CA THR A 216 0.11 17.08 -19.76
C THR A 216 1.34 17.49 -18.96
N LYS A 217 1.37 18.72 -18.43
CA LYS A 217 2.47 19.20 -17.57
C LYS A 217 2.65 18.34 -16.31
N GLN A 218 1.55 17.87 -15.73
CA GLN A 218 1.56 16.98 -14.55
C GLN A 218 1.74 15.49 -14.88
N LYS A 219 1.89 15.14 -16.17
CA LYS A 219 1.93 13.76 -16.68
C LYS A 219 0.69 12.94 -16.32
N LEU A 220 -0.49 13.59 -16.34
CA LEU A 220 -1.80 12.95 -16.20
C LEU A 220 -2.51 12.77 -17.55
N TRP A 221 -1.96 13.35 -18.62
CA TRP A 221 -2.47 13.23 -19.98
C TRP A 221 -1.34 12.80 -20.94
N PRO A 222 -1.55 11.81 -21.83
CA PRO A 222 -2.76 10.96 -21.93
C PRO A 222 -2.99 10.18 -20.63
N ILE A 223 -4.25 9.80 -20.38
CA ILE A 223 -4.62 9.07 -19.16
C ILE A 223 -3.86 7.74 -19.16
N PRO A 224 -3.10 7.42 -18.09
CA PRO A 224 -2.38 6.17 -18.01
C PRO A 224 -3.36 4.99 -17.94
N GLU A 225 -3.03 3.87 -18.56
CA GLU A 225 -3.84 2.66 -18.45
C GLU A 225 -3.63 1.96 -17.10
N ALA A 226 -4.66 1.24 -16.66
CA ALA A 226 -4.56 0.35 -15.53
C ALA A 226 -3.43 -0.69 -15.77
N PRO A 227 -2.62 -1.00 -14.75
CA PRO A 227 -2.92 -0.74 -13.34
C PRO A 227 -2.15 0.48 -12.79
N TYR A 228 -1.93 1.50 -13.63
CA TYR A 228 -1.34 2.81 -13.28
C TYR A 228 0.09 2.73 -12.76
N TYR A 229 0.82 1.82 -13.37
CA TYR A 229 2.09 1.34 -12.90
C TYR A 229 3.17 1.55 -13.97
N ASP A 230 3.32 2.80 -14.38
CA ASP A 230 4.34 3.18 -15.35
C ASP A 230 5.72 3.25 -14.64
N PRO A 231 6.72 2.46 -15.05
CA PRO A 231 8.08 2.56 -14.51
C PRO A 231 8.71 3.95 -14.63
N PHE A 232 8.21 4.78 -15.55
CA PHE A 232 8.70 6.13 -15.84
C PHE A 232 7.79 7.23 -15.26
N ASN A 233 6.59 6.88 -14.79
CA ASN A 233 5.61 7.80 -14.22
C ASN A 233 4.76 7.14 -13.12
N ALA A 234 5.43 6.56 -12.13
CA ALA A 234 4.75 6.01 -10.97
C ALA A 234 4.08 7.15 -10.18
N ILE A 235 2.83 6.92 -9.78
CA ILE A 235 2.01 7.92 -9.09
C ILE A 235 1.28 7.23 -7.93
N SER A 236 1.38 7.81 -6.74
CA SER A 236 0.60 7.36 -5.58
C SER A 236 -0.82 7.94 -5.60
N VAL A 237 -1.68 7.47 -4.70
CA VAL A 237 -3.04 8.03 -4.54
C VAL A 237 -2.95 9.50 -4.11
N THR A 238 -2.05 9.80 -3.17
CA THR A 238 -1.81 11.16 -2.66
C THR A 238 -1.17 12.06 -3.70
N ASP A 239 -0.24 11.55 -4.51
CA ASP A 239 0.34 12.28 -5.63
C ASP A 239 -0.71 12.61 -6.69
N LEU A 240 -1.61 11.67 -7.01
CA LEU A 240 -2.69 11.93 -7.96
C LEU A 240 -3.65 12.99 -7.43
N ALA A 241 -4.06 12.89 -6.16
CA ALA A 241 -4.93 13.88 -5.53
C ALA A 241 -4.29 15.29 -5.53
N SER A 242 -3.01 15.39 -5.16
CA SER A 242 -2.28 16.68 -5.18
C SER A 242 -2.10 17.23 -6.59
N LYS A 243 -1.79 16.38 -7.57
CA LYS A 243 -1.67 16.79 -8.98
C LYS A 243 -2.98 17.31 -9.53
N LEU A 244 -4.11 16.66 -9.26
CA LEU A 244 -5.45 17.10 -9.66
C LEU A 244 -5.76 18.51 -9.13
N ARG A 245 -5.51 18.75 -7.84
CA ARG A 245 -5.70 20.09 -7.22
C ARG A 245 -4.77 21.15 -7.82
N SER A 246 -3.55 20.75 -8.20
CA SER A 246 -2.56 21.67 -8.77
C SER A 246 -2.83 22.07 -10.23
N LEU A 247 -3.78 21.43 -10.92
CA LEU A 247 -4.07 21.73 -12.32
C LEU A 247 -4.49 23.19 -12.45
N ARG A 248 -3.80 23.99 -13.25
CA ARG A 248 -4.19 25.39 -13.48
C ARG A 248 -5.24 25.43 -14.59
N ILE A 249 -6.48 25.75 -14.22
CA ILE A 249 -7.64 25.75 -15.12
C ILE A 249 -8.14 27.18 -15.24
N GLN A 250 -8.40 27.60 -16.47
CA GLN A 250 -8.83 28.96 -16.78
C GLN A 250 -9.97 28.90 -17.81
N SER A 251 -11.05 29.64 -17.55
CA SER A 251 -12.12 29.90 -18.52
C SER A 251 -12.02 31.34 -19.06
N ALA A 252 -12.50 31.58 -20.28
CA ALA A 252 -12.52 32.92 -20.87
C ALA A 252 -13.38 33.86 -20.02
N CYS A 253 -14.54 33.38 -19.58
CA CYS A 253 -15.45 34.08 -18.68
C CYS A 253 -14.76 34.50 -17.36
N GLY A 254 -13.94 33.63 -16.77
CA GLY A 254 -13.18 33.93 -15.55
C GLY A 254 -12.10 34.99 -15.79
N LYS A 255 -11.39 34.94 -16.92
CA LYS A 255 -10.40 35.98 -17.29
C LYS A 255 -11.05 37.34 -17.54
N MET A 256 -12.22 37.34 -18.15
CA MET A 256 -12.96 38.56 -18.50
C MET A 256 -13.85 39.06 -17.35
N GLN A 257 -13.83 38.39 -16.18
CA GLN A 257 -14.69 38.69 -15.02
C GLN A 257 -16.19 38.68 -15.35
N LEU A 258 -16.58 37.85 -16.33
CA LEU A 258 -17.96 37.65 -16.78
C LEU A 258 -18.71 36.59 -15.95
N SER A 259 -18.06 36.05 -14.91
CA SER A 259 -18.65 35.11 -13.97
C SER A 259 -18.24 35.50 -12.55
N PRO A 260 -19.09 35.23 -11.54
CA PRO A 260 -18.68 35.41 -10.15
C PRO A 260 -17.48 34.50 -9.85
N SER A 261 -16.62 34.94 -8.92
CA SER A 261 -15.31 34.31 -8.66
C SER A 261 -15.37 32.83 -8.26
N ASN A 262 -16.54 32.35 -7.83
CA ASN A 262 -16.81 30.95 -7.45
C ASN A 262 -17.35 30.08 -8.61
N LEU A 263 -17.50 30.61 -9.82
CA LEU A 263 -17.87 29.87 -11.04
C LEU A 263 -16.92 30.16 -12.21
N ASP A 264 -15.71 30.63 -11.88
CA ASP A 264 -14.68 31.04 -12.84
C ASP A 264 -14.16 29.90 -13.72
N THR A 265 -14.45 28.64 -13.37
CA THR A 265 -14.10 27.44 -14.14
C THR A 265 -15.31 26.56 -14.45
N HIS A 266 -16.53 27.07 -14.27
CA HIS A 266 -17.77 26.41 -14.67
C HIS A 266 -17.96 25.00 -14.06
N GLY A 267 -17.62 24.81 -12.78
CA GLY A 267 -17.79 23.52 -12.10
C GLY A 267 -16.63 22.54 -12.32
N VAL A 268 -15.69 22.85 -13.22
CA VAL A 268 -14.56 21.96 -13.54
C VAL A 268 -13.63 21.82 -12.35
N ARG A 269 -13.28 22.93 -11.68
CA ARG A 269 -12.42 22.90 -10.48
C ARG A 269 -13.06 22.05 -9.39
N GLU A 270 -14.32 22.32 -9.11
CA GLU A 270 -15.12 21.69 -8.06
C GLU A 270 -15.22 20.18 -8.30
N THR A 271 -15.42 19.78 -9.56
CA THR A 271 -15.47 18.37 -9.96
C THR A 271 -14.13 17.66 -9.69
N LEU A 272 -13.01 18.30 -10.03
CA LEU A 272 -11.68 17.72 -9.82
C LEU A 272 -11.26 17.71 -8.35
N ASP A 273 -11.61 18.75 -7.60
CA ASP A 273 -11.36 18.82 -6.15
C ASP A 273 -12.20 17.77 -5.40
N ALA A 274 -13.46 17.58 -5.80
CA ALA A 274 -14.31 16.50 -5.29
C ALA A 274 -13.75 15.12 -5.66
N ALA A 275 -13.23 14.95 -6.88
CA ALA A 275 -12.57 13.72 -7.29
C ALA A 275 -11.30 13.44 -6.47
N ALA A 276 -10.48 14.47 -6.20
CA ALA A 276 -9.28 14.36 -5.37
C ALA A 276 -9.63 14.04 -3.90
N LEU A 277 -10.68 14.66 -3.36
CA LEU A 277 -11.17 14.36 -2.01
C LEU A 277 -11.71 12.93 -1.90
N ALA A 278 -12.51 12.49 -2.88
CA ALA A 278 -13.02 11.12 -2.93
C ALA A 278 -11.88 10.11 -3.05
N LEU A 279 -10.85 10.42 -3.84
CA LEU A 279 -9.65 9.59 -4.01
C LEU A 279 -8.90 9.40 -2.69
N GLU A 280 -8.73 10.44 -1.87
CA GLU A 280 -8.03 10.35 -0.58
C GLU A 280 -8.81 9.58 0.50
N ASN A 281 -10.14 9.67 0.43
CA ASN A 281 -11.05 9.01 1.37
C ASN A 281 -11.47 7.60 0.93
N SER A 282 -11.16 7.20 -0.30
CA SER A 282 -11.55 5.90 -0.84
C SER A 282 -10.76 4.72 -0.24
N PRO A 283 -9.43 4.79 -0.05
CA PRO A 283 -8.68 3.71 0.58
C PRO A 283 -9.10 3.52 2.04
N GLN A 284 -9.35 2.26 2.41
CA GLN A 284 -9.55 1.84 3.79
C GLN A 284 -8.55 0.74 4.11
N GLY A 285 -7.97 0.84 5.31
CA GLY A 285 -7.08 -0.20 5.83
C GLY A 285 -7.75 -1.57 5.76
N LEU A 286 -6.94 -2.58 5.48
CA LEU A 286 -7.41 -3.96 5.35
C LEU A 286 -7.68 -4.54 6.74
N ASN A 287 -8.65 -5.46 6.83
CA ASN A 287 -8.91 -6.19 8.06
C ASN A 287 -8.25 -7.56 7.99
N LEU A 288 -7.66 -8.02 9.10
CA LEU A 288 -7.04 -9.35 9.16
C LEU A 288 -8.05 -10.49 8.92
N GLU A 289 -9.30 -10.27 9.31
CA GLU A 289 -10.42 -11.22 9.15
C GLU A 289 -10.76 -11.49 7.68
N ASP A 290 -10.41 -10.58 6.76
CA ASP A 290 -10.63 -10.77 5.32
C ASP A 290 -9.71 -11.87 4.73
N PHE A 291 -8.73 -12.35 5.51
CA PHE A 291 -7.71 -13.31 5.08
C PHE A 291 -7.64 -14.59 5.93
N SER A 292 -8.57 -14.77 6.88
CA SER A 292 -8.65 -15.95 7.76
C SER A 292 -9.40 -17.12 7.14
#